data_AF-A0A2P2GF68-F1
#
_entry.id   AF-A0A2P2GF68-F1
#
_cell.length_a   1.000
_cell.length_b   1.000
_cell.length_c   1.000
_cell.angle_alpha   90.00
_cell.angle_beta   90.00
_cell.angle_gamma   90.00
#
_symmetry.space_group_name_H-M   'P 1'
#
loop_
_entity.id
_entity.type
_entity.pdbx_description
1 polymer ?
#
loop_
_entity_poly.entity_id
_entity_poly.type
_entity_poly.pdbx_seq_one_letter_code
_entity_poly.pdbx_strand_id
1 'polypeptide(L)'
;MRTTSHQEPAARTVILGVAASDSHAVANHLIAYSLRGLGFDVVNLGTCTPVDEFAEACARHPEAEAVVIGSLNGHVHEDLRGLDKAKQSGRIACPVIVGGNLSVGSHKDGSSHERLYAAGVDHILADPSELPGLLDALRADRERTAVTSGLAAS
;
A
#
# COMPACT_ATOMS: atom_id res chain seq x y z
N MET A 1 -32.72 -26.87 -5.95
CA MET A 1 -31.72 -26.38 -6.91
C MET A 1 -30.96 -25.25 -6.21
N ARG A 2 -29.81 -25.54 -5.59
CA ARG A 2 -28.98 -24.50 -4.93
C ARG A 2 -28.22 -23.77 -6.02
N THR A 3 -28.56 -22.52 -6.28
CA THR A 3 -27.73 -21.59 -7.04
C THR A 3 -26.43 -21.39 -6.27
N THR A 4 -25.37 -22.07 -6.72
CA THR A 4 -24.00 -21.72 -6.33
C THR A 4 -23.70 -20.38 -7.00
N SER A 5 -23.78 -19.29 -6.23
CA SER A 5 -23.25 -18.00 -6.62
C SER A 5 -21.75 -18.21 -6.92
N HIS A 6 -21.37 -18.16 -8.19
CA HIS A 6 -19.97 -18.04 -8.56
C HIS A 6 -19.55 -16.64 -8.13
N GLN A 7 -19.01 -16.52 -6.91
CA GLN A 7 -18.33 -15.29 -6.52
C GLN A 7 -17.10 -15.20 -7.40
N GLU A 8 -17.19 -14.40 -8.46
CA GLU A 8 -16.02 -13.88 -9.17
C GLU A 8 -15.05 -13.36 -8.10
N PRO A 9 -13.77 -13.77 -8.13
CA PRO A 9 -12.81 -13.30 -7.14
C PRO A 9 -12.81 -11.78 -7.17
N ALA A 10 -13.03 -11.16 -6.00
CA ALA A 10 -13.01 -9.71 -5.87
C ALA A 10 -11.71 -9.16 -6.47
N ALA A 11 -11.86 -8.13 -7.32
CA ALA A 11 -10.74 -7.49 -8.01
C ALA A 11 -9.67 -7.09 -6.99
N ARG A 12 -8.41 -7.40 -7.31
CA ARG A 12 -7.26 -7.14 -6.43
C ARG A 12 -6.78 -5.72 -6.66
N THR A 13 -7.48 -4.76 -6.09
CA THR A 13 -7.17 -3.34 -6.28
C THR A 13 -5.98 -2.92 -5.41
N VAL A 14 -4.98 -2.29 -6.02
CA VAL A 14 -3.83 -1.70 -5.33
C VAL A 14 -3.70 -0.24 -5.77
N ILE A 15 -3.61 0.66 -4.79
CA ILE A 15 -3.33 2.07 -5.03
C ILE A 15 -1.81 2.24 -5.02
N LEU A 16 -1.26 2.83 -6.07
CA LEU A 16 0.18 2.99 -6.25
C LEU A 16 0.51 4.46 -6.52
N GLY A 17 1.56 4.98 -5.90
CA GLY A 17 2.08 6.31 -6.22
C GLY A 17 3.51 6.50 -5.73
N VAL A 18 4.09 7.65 -6.06
CA VAL A 18 5.41 8.07 -5.57
C VAL A 18 5.23 9.27 -4.65
N ALA A 19 6.03 9.35 -3.59
CA ALA A 19 5.96 10.38 -2.56
C ALA A 19 6.01 11.81 -3.13
N ALA A 20 5.43 12.77 -2.39
CA ALA A 20 5.12 14.12 -2.85
C ALA A 20 6.30 14.90 -3.46
N SER A 21 7.52 14.70 -2.99
CA SER A 21 8.71 15.40 -3.47
C SER A 21 9.52 14.61 -4.51
N ASP A 22 8.98 13.48 -4.99
CA ASP A 22 9.69 12.54 -5.86
C ASP A 22 9.04 12.40 -7.24
N SER A 23 9.79 12.82 -8.27
CA SER A 23 9.38 12.79 -9.68
C SER A 23 9.82 11.52 -10.42
N HIS A 24 10.37 10.50 -9.75
CA HIS A 24 10.87 9.30 -10.40
C HIS A 24 9.72 8.37 -10.83
N ALA A 25 9.32 8.48 -12.10
CA ALA A 25 8.20 7.71 -12.64
C ALA A 25 8.55 6.29 -13.11
N VAL A 26 9.82 5.99 -13.42
CA VAL A 26 10.18 4.73 -14.11
C VAL A 26 9.88 3.50 -13.24
N ALA A 27 10.36 3.47 -12.00
CA ALA A 27 10.09 2.37 -11.08
C ALA A 27 8.59 2.19 -10.81
N ASN A 28 7.88 3.32 -10.66
CA ASN A 28 6.44 3.34 -10.48
C ASN A 28 5.68 2.67 -11.65
N HIS A 29 6.06 2.98 -12.89
CA HIS A 29 5.47 2.36 -14.07
C HIS A 29 5.83 0.87 -14.20
N LEU A 30 7.06 0.47 -13.85
CA LEU A 30 7.48 -0.94 -13.87
C LEU A 30 6.72 -1.78 -12.84
N ILE A 31 6.53 -1.26 -11.62
CA ILE A 31 5.74 -1.92 -10.57
C ILE A 31 4.28 -2.05 -11.04
N ALA A 32 3.69 -0.97 -11.57
CA ALA A 32 2.33 -1.01 -12.10
C ALA A 32 2.17 -2.04 -13.22
N TYR A 33 3.13 -2.10 -14.15
CA TYR A 33 3.14 -3.07 -15.24
C TYR A 33 3.23 -4.51 -14.72
N SER A 34 4.14 -4.76 -13.79
CA SER A 34 4.33 -6.09 -13.18
C SER A 34 3.07 -6.57 -12.46
N LEU A 35 2.50 -5.72 -11.59
CA LEU A 35 1.27 -6.04 -10.85
C LEU A 35 0.08 -6.28 -11.79
N ARG A 36 -0.10 -5.45 -12.83
CA ARG A 36 -1.13 -5.69 -13.85
C ARG A 36 -0.92 -7.02 -14.58
N GLY A 37 0.33 -7.38 -14.88
CA GLY A 37 0.69 -8.68 -15.46
C GLY A 37 0.34 -9.87 -14.56
N LEU A 38 0.26 -9.66 -13.24
CA LEU A 38 -0.17 -10.65 -12.25
C LEU A 38 -1.68 -10.61 -11.97
N GLY A 39 -2.45 -9.77 -12.67
CA GLY A 39 -3.90 -9.67 -12.56
C GLY A 39 -4.42 -8.71 -11.48
N PHE A 40 -3.56 -7.85 -10.92
CA PHE A 40 -4.00 -6.78 -10.03
C PHE A 40 -4.63 -5.63 -10.82
N ASP A 41 -5.66 -5.00 -10.23
CA ASP A 41 -6.15 -3.70 -10.70
C ASP A 41 -5.32 -2.61 -10.03
N VAL A 42 -4.58 -1.83 -10.81
CA VAL A 42 -3.61 -0.87 -10.26
C VAL A 42 -4.07 0.56 -10.54
N VAL A 43 -4.51 1.23 -9.48
CA VAL A 43 -4.83 2.66 -9.45
C VAL A 43 -3.53 3.43 -9.22
N ASN A 44 -2.87 3.78 -10.32
CA ASN A 44 -1.60 4.49 -10.28
C ASN A 44 -1.83 6.02 -10.28
N LEU A 45 -1.54 6.66 -9.15
CA LEU A 45 -1.66 8.12 -8.94
C LEU A 45 -0.47 8.90 -9.52
N GLY A 46 0.56 8.22 -9.99
CA GLY A 46 1.73 8.83 -10.61
C GLY A 46 2.79 9.24 -9.59
N THR A 47 3.47 10.35 -9.89
CA THR A 47 4.56 10.89 -9.08
C THR A 47 4.12 12.12 -8.31
N CYS A 48 4.91 12.52 -7.31
CA CYS A 48 4.62 13.71 -6.51
C CYS A 48 3.24 13.68 -5.84
N THR A 49 2.82 12.50 -5.35
CA THR A 49 1.50 12.26 -4.79
C THR A 49 1.47 12.60 -3.29
N PRO A 50 0.67 13.58 -2.84
CA PRO A 50 0.50 13.88 -1.42
C PRO A 50 -0.41 12.85 -0.71
N VAL A 51 -0.28 12.74 0.62
CA VAL A 51 -1.10 11.84 1.46
C VAL A 51 -2.60 12.03 1.26
N ASP A 52 -3.06 13.28 1.04
CA ASP A 52 -4.47 13.55 0.80
C ASP A 52 -4.99 12.91 -0.50
N GLU A 53 -4.17 12.82 -1.54
CA GLU A 53 -4.56 12.17 -2.80
C GLU A 53 -4.64 10.65 -2.64
N PHE A 54 -3.74 10.05 -1.85
CA PHE A 54 -3.86 8.65 -1.44
C PHE A 54 -5.17 8.41 -0.64
N ALA A 55 -5.51 9.30 0.29
CA ALA A 55 -6.73 9.22 1.05
C ALA A 55 -7.99 9.34 0.17
N GLU A 56 -7.99 10.24 -0.81
CA GLU A 56 -9.08 10.34 -1.79
C GLU A 56 -9.19 9.10 -2.67
N ALA A 57 -8.05 8.53 -3.09
CA ALA A 57 -8.04 7.28 -3.83
C ALA A 57 -8.61 6.12 -2.99
N CYS A 58 -8.25 6.02 -1.71
CA CYS A 58 -8.85 5.06 -0.78
C CYS A 58 -10.36 5.26 -0.62
N ALA A 59 -10.84 6.50 -0.60
CA ALA A 59 -12.28 6.79 -0.53
C ALA A 59 -13.02 6.38 -1.82
N ARG A 60 -12.38 6.49 -2.99
CA ARG A 60 -12.93 6.04 -4.27
C ARG A 60 -12.84 4.53 -4.47
N HIS A 61 -11.85 3.88 -3.83
CA HIS A 61 -11.55 2.45 -3.91
C HIS A 61 -11.52 1.83 -2.51
N PRO A 62 -12.66 1.77 -1.80
CA PRO A 62 -12.72 1.23 -0.43
C PRO A 62 -12.34 -0.26 -0.36
N GLU A 63 -12.39 -0.97 -1.49
CA GLU A 63 -11.99 -2.36 -1.63
C GLU A 63 -10.47 -2.58 -1.73
N ALA A 64 -9.67 -1.51 -1.86
CA ALA A 64 -8.23 -1.61 -2.07
C ALA A 64 -7.54 -2.53 -1.04
N GLU A 65 -6.68 -3.42 -1.52
CA GLU A 65 -5.93 -4.35 -0.70
C GLU A 65 -4.80 -3.64 0.05
N ALA A 66 -4.15 -2.66 -0.57
CA ALA A 66 -3.07 -1.87 0.00
C ALA A 66 -2.85 -0.54 -0.75
N VAL A 67 -2.16 0.39 -0.09
CA VAL A 67 -1.52 1.57 -0.69
C VAL A 67 -0.01 1.31 -0.76
N VAL A 68 0.57 1.46 -1.93
CA VAL A 68 2.00 1.28 -2.19
C VAL A 68 2.62 2.62 -2.56
N ILE A 69 3.63 3.04 -1.79
CA ILE A 69 4.28 4.35 -1.97
C ILE A 69 5.77 4.13 -2.26
N GLY A 70 6.21 4.56 -3.43
CA GLY A 70 7.62 4.62 -3.81
C GLY A 70 8.30 5.90 -3.32
N SER A 71 9.55 5.82 -2.88
CA SER A 71 10.41 6.98 -2.63
C SER A 71 11.88 6.63 -2.88
N LEU A 72 12.55 7.40 -3.72
CA LEU A 72 13.97 7.31 -4.06
C LEU A 72 14.79 8.51 -3.55
N ASN A 73 14.13 9.61 -3.23
CA ASN A 73 14.79 10.87 -2.84
C ASN A 73 15.15 10.97 -1.34
N GLY A 74 14.79 9.97 -0.53
CA GLY A 74 15.06 9.92 0.91
C GLY A 74 14.27 10.91 1.79
N HIS A 75 13.31 11.65 1.26
CA HIS A 75 12.48 12.63 1.99
C HIS A 75 11.13 12.06 2.45
N VAL A 76 10.98 10.73 2.38
CA VAL A 76 9.75 10.00 2.71
C VAL A 76 9.16 10.36 4.08
N HIS A 77 9.98 10.76 5.06
CA HIS A 77 9.51 11.18 6.37
C HIS A 77 8.71 12.47 6.35
N GLU A 78 9.10 13.42 5.50
CA GLU A 78 8.41 14.70 5.37
C GLU A 78 7.18 14.55 4.49
N ASP A 79 7.31 13.78 3.40
CA ASP A 79 6.23 13.55 2.43
C ASP A 79 5.06 12.73 3.00
N LEU A 80 5.32 11.84 3.97
CA LEU A 80 4.29 11.04 4.64
C LEU A 80 3.74 11.68 5.92
N ARG A 81 4.06 12.95 6.18
CA ARG A 81 3.50 13.67 7.33
C ARG A 81 1.96 13.71 7.23
N GLY A 82 1.28 13.25 8.28
CA GLY A 82 -0.18 13.18 8.33
C GLY A 82 -0.79 11.86 7.88
N LEU A 83 0.03 10.89 7.46
CA LEU A 83 -0.41 9.52 7.20
C LEU A 83 -1.04 8.88 8.45
N ASP A 84 -0.42 9.08 9.61
CA ASP A 84 -0.92 8.68 10.92
C ASP A 84 -2.35 9.18 11.18
N LYS A 85 -2.60 10.46 10.91
CA LYS A 85 -3.93 11.08 11.06
C LYS A 85 -4.92 10.56 10.03
N ALA A 86 -4.48 10.34 8.79
CA ALA A 86 -5.31 9.76 7.73
C ALA A 86 -5.75 8.32 8.09
N LYS A 87 -4.86 7.53 8.70
CA LYS A 87 -5.18 6.19 9.21
C LYS A 87 -6.11 6.24 10.42
N GLN A 88 -5.82 7.08 11.42
CA GLN A 88 -6.65 7.22 12.63
C GLN A 88 -8.07 7.72 12.32
N SER A 89 -8.24 8.55 11.30
CA SER A 89 -9.55 9.04 10.84
C SER A 89 -10.28 8.05 9.92
N GLY A 90 -9.66 6.91 9.57
CA GLY A 90 -10.24 5.92 8.66
C GLY A 90 -10.23 6.34 7.18
N ARG A 91 -9.59 7.45 6.81
CA ARG A 91 -9.42 7.88 5.41
C ARG A 91 -8.50 6.95 4.62
N ILE A 92 -7.57 6.29 5.31
CA ILE A 92 -6.74 5.20 4.77
C ILE A 92 -6.91 4.00 5.69
N ALA A 93 -7.79 3.06 5.30
CA ALA A 93 -8.16 1.90 6.10
C ALA A 93 -7.36 0.63 5.74
N CYS A 94 -6.67 0.63 4.60
CA CYS A 94 -5.85 -0.49 4.15
C CYS A 94 -4.38 -0.33 4.57
N PRO A 95 -3.60 -1.42 4.57
CA PRO A 95 -2.17 -1.38 4.84
C PRO A 95 -1.43 -0.45 3.88
N VAL A 96 -0.47 0.32 4.42
CA VAL A 96 0.44 1.18 3.67
C VAL A 96 1.82 0.53 3.60
N ILE A 97 2.26 0.29 2.37
CA ILE A 97 3.54 -0.33 2.03
C ILE A 97 4.42 0.75 1.42
N VAL A 98 5.62 0.91 1.96
CA VAL A 98 6.62 1.86 1.44
C VAL A 98 7.81 1.11 0.88
N GLY A 99 8.32 1.54 -0.27
CA GLY A 99 9.53 0.96 -0.85
C GLY A 99 10.39 1.97 -1.60
N GLY A 100 11.60 1.54 -1.97
CA GLY A 100 12.58 2.37 -2.67
C GLY A 100 13.81 2.68 -1.82
N ASN A 101 14.55 3.73 -2.21
CA ASN A 101 15.75 4.15 -1.51
C ASN A 101 15.37 5.14 -0.40
N LEU A 102 15.02 4.59 0.76
CA LEU A 102 14.55 5.33 1.93
C LEU A 102 15.68 5.97 2.74
N SER A 103 16.93 5.92 2.26
CA SER A 103 18.12 6.50 2.91
C SER A 103 18.79 7.55 2.03
N VAL A 104 18.89 8.77 2.55
CA VAL A 104 19.84 9.79 2.06
C VAL A 104 21.16 9.61 2.82
N GLY A 105 22.18 9.10 2.14
CA GLY A 105 23.52 8.90 2.70
C GLY A 105 23.77 7.46 3.20
N SER A 106 25.04 7.06 3.23
CA SER A 106 25.53 5.69 3.49
C SER A 106 25.26 5.11 4.89
N HIS A 107 24.24 5.60 5.61
CA HIS A 107 23.83 5.09 6.91
C HIS A 107 22.46 4.44 6.81
N LYS A 108 22.44 3.11 6.69
CA LYS A 108 21.25 2.27 6.94
C LYS A 108 20.95 2.29 8.43
N ASP A 109 20.48 3.43 8.94
CA ASP A 109 20.25 3.61 10.35
C ASP A 109 18.84 3.14 10.70
N GLY A 110 18.72 2.11 11.54
CA GLY A 110 17.44 1.50 11.94
C GLY A 110 16.42 2.50 12.51
N SER A 111 16.92 3.66 12.99
CA SER A 111 16.14 4.82 13.43
C SER A 111 15.21 5.39 12.34
N SER A 112 15.54 5.21 11.06
CA SER A 112 14.71 5.69 9.95
C SER A 112 13.48 4.79 9.74
N HIS A 113 13.63 3.47 9.84
CA HIS A 113 12.48 2.58 9.71
C HIS A 113 11.49 2.73 10.87
N GLU A 114 11.98 2.87 12.11
CA GLU A 114 11.13 3.12 13.29
C GLU A 114 10.26 4.37 13.13
N ARG A 115 10.82 5.44 12.56
CA ARG A 115 10.07 6.68 12.28
C ARG A 115 8.98 6.50 11.22
N LEU A 116 9.20 5.64 10.23
CA LEU A 116 8.18 5.33 9.22
C LEU A 116 7.02 4.53 9.82
N TYR A 117 7.33 3.52 10.64
CA TYR A 117 6.30 2.78 11.37
C TYR A 117 5.51 3.70 12.30
N ALA A 118 6.19 4.60 13.02
CA ALA A 118 5.53 5.61 13.86
C ALA A 118 4.66 6.59 13.07
N ALA A 119 5.01 6.88 11.81
CA ALA A 119 4.22 7.72 10.91
C ALA A 119 3.00 6.99 10.31
N GLY A 120 2.85 5.68 10.54
CA GLY A 120 1.70 4.89 10.10
C GLY A 120 1.97 3.97 8.92
N VAL A 121 3.21 3.80 8.48
CA VAL A 121 3.58 2.75 7.51
C VAL A 121 3.44 1.37 8.17
N ASP A 122 2.86 0.40 7.47
CA ASP A 122 2.69 -0.97 7.98
C ASP A 122 3.82 -1.89 7.54
N HIS A 123 4.33 -1.70 6.31
CA HIS A 123 5.39 -2.53 5.75
C HIS A 123 6.39 -1.71 4.97
N ILE A 124 7.67 -2.08 5.09
CA ILE A 124 8.78 -1.50 4.32
C ILE A 124 9.38 -2.61 3.45
N LEU A 125 9.44 -2.39 2.14
CA LEU A 125 10.05 -3.31 1.18
C LEU A 125 11.29 -2.69 0.54
N ALA A 126 12.40 -3.44 0.57
CA ALA A 126 13.63 -3.07 -0.11
C ALA A 126 13.61 -3.50 -1.57
N ASP A 127 13.01 -4.65 -1.88
CA ASP A 127 12.89 -5.18 -3.22
C ASP A 127 11.42 -5.18 -3.67
N PRO A 128 11.05 -4.49 -4.78
CA PRO A 128 9.70 -4.52 -5.31
C PRO A 128 9.26 -5.92 -5.78
N SER A 129 10.18 -6.87 -5.99
CA SER A 129 9.83 -8.25 -6.34
C SER A 129 9.11 -9.01 -5.21
N GLU A 130 9.25 -8.55 -3.97
CA GLU A 130 8.59 -9.13 -2.78
C GLU A 130 7.14 -8.66 -2.63
N LEU A 131 6.76 -7.59 -3.33
CA LEU A 131 5.45 -6.95 -3.19
C LEU A 131 4.26 -7.90 -3.46
N PRO A 132 4.26 -8.73 -4.52
CA PRO A 132 3.16 -9.67 -4.74
C PRO A 132 2.97 -10.66 -3.59
N GLY A 133 4.08 -11.20 -3.05
CA GLY A 133 4.02 -12.14 -1.94
C GLY A 133 3.52 -11.51 -0.64
N LEU A 134 3.87 -10.25 -0.39
CA LEU A 134 3.32 -9.49 0.74
C LEU A 134 1.81 -9.24 0.57
N LEU A 135 1.36 -8.85 -0.62
CA LEU A 135 -0.06 -8.65 -0.91
C LEU A 135 -0.87 -9.93 -0.72
N ASP A 136 -0.33 -11.08 -1.13
CA ASP A 136 -0.94 -12.39 -0.88
C ASP A 136 -1.06 -12.72 0.60
N ALA A 137 -0.01 -12.46 1.39
CA ALA A 137 -0.03 -12.66 2.82
C ALA A 137 -1.06 -11.77 3.53
N LEU A 138 -1.14 -10.50 3.15
CA LEU A 138 -2.11 -9.53 3.69
C LEU A 138 -3.55 -9.94 3.39
N ARG A 139 -3.82 -10.38 2.16
CA ARG A 139 -5.14 -10.89 1.78
C ARG A 139 -5.52 -12.12 2.60
N ALA A 140 -4.62 -13.10 2.72
CA ALA A 140 -4.87 -14.30 3.51
C ALA A 140 -5.13 -13.98 4.99
N ASP A 141 -4.46 -12.97 5.55
CA ASP A 141 -4.69 -12.55 6.94
C ASP A 141 -6.05 -11.86 7.15
N ARG A 142 -6.47 -11.03 6.20
CA ARG A 142 -7.82 -10.42 6.19
C ARG A 142 -8.91 -11.49 6.13
N GLU A 143 -8.73 -12.49 5.27
CA GLU A 143 -9.68 -13.61 5.12
C GLU A 143 -9.75 -14.45 6.40
N ARG A 144 -8.62 -14.74 7.06
CA ARG A 144 -8.61 -15.43 8.36
C ARG A 144 -9.35 -14.65 9.45
N THR A 145 -9.06 -13.35 9.57
CA THR A 145 -9.69 -12.48 10.55
C THR A 145 -11.21 -12.43 10.35
N ALA A 146 -11.66 -12.31 9.11
CA ALA A 146 -13.09 -12.31 8.77
C ALA A 146 -13.80 -13.62 9.18
N VAL A 147 -13.17 -14.77 8.97
CA VAL A 147 -13.71 -16.08 9.37
C VAL A 147 -13.82 -16.19 10.89
N THR A 148 -12.81 -15.74 11.64
CA THR A 148 -12.84 -15.78 13.11
C THR A 148 -13.91 -14.84 13.69
N SER A 149 -14.07 -13.64 13.15
CA SER A 149 -15.12 -12.71 13.58
C SER A 149 -16.53 -13.21 13.26
N GLY A 150 -16.72 -13.90 12.14
CA GLY A 150 -18.01 -14.53 11.80
C GLY A 150 -18.37 -15.69 12.73
N LEU A 151 -17.38 -16.45 13.20
CA LEU A 151 -17.59 -17.57 14.14
C LEU A 151 -17.90 -17.10 15.57
N ALA A 152 -17.38 -15.94 15.99
CA ALA A 152 -17.63 -15.37 17.32
C ALA A 152 -18.99 -14.65 17.45
N ALA A 153 -19.65 -14.35 16.33
CA ALA A 153 -20.96 -13.68 16.29
C ALA A 153 -22.14 -14.66 16.09
N SER A 154 -21.89 -15.98 16.12
CA SER A 154 -22.88 -17.06 16.01
C SER A 154 -23.02 -17.83 17.31
#